data_AF-A0A9D7RQJ2-F1
#
_entry.id   AF-A0A9D7RQJ2-F1
#
_cell.length_a   1.000
_cell.length_b   1.000
_cell.length_c   1.000
_cell.angle_alpha   90.00
_cell.angle_beta   90.00
_cell.angle_gamma   90.00
#
_symmetry.space_group_name_H-M   'P 1'
#
loop_
_entity.id
_entity.type
_entity.pdbx_description
1 polymer ?
#
loop_
_entity_poly.entity_id
_entity_poly.type
_entity_poly.pdbx_seq_one_letter_code
_entity_poly.pdbx_strand_id
1 'polypeptide(L)'
;MDIATLTAEFERCKGALKSYIVRITANKQEAEDITQETYIRAHKNVANFKGDSSVKTWLFAIAQNIARDHLRSLKRWPEEVGDICKDAAMKDPDFFREAMTIHATSAQAKFEIREHIAFCFTCVSRSLPLEQQLALMLKEVYAFTAKEIADIMETNEAMVKYYLHTGRGRMIDVFDKRCALINKDGACHQCTELNGIFNPKQNAQEEAVKIQMVRDAKKQDKDHLFDLRMKVMQEIDPFTSPAAELQLHHLEFDRNVMEKHVAEA
;
A
#
# COMPACT_ATOMS: atom_id res chain seq x y z
N MET A 1 22.81 -6.37 21.88
CA MET A 1 22.34 -4.97 21.83
C MET A 1 21.57 -4.68 23.12
N ASP A 2 21.63 -3.47 23.67
CA ASP A 2 20.82 -3.11 24.86
C ASP A 2 19.42 -2.61 24.48
N ILE A 3 18.53 -2.52 25.47
CA ILE A 3 17.13 -2.12 25.26
C ILE A 3 17.03 -0.67 24.82
N ALA A 4 17.86 0.23 25.37
CA ALA A 4 17.80 1.66 25.02
C ALA A 4 18.10 1.89 23.54
N THR A 5 19.12 1.22 23.01
CA THR A 5 19.49 1.23 21.59
C THR A 5 18.37 0.65 20.73
N LEU A 6 17.77 -0.48 21.14
CA LEU A 6 16.62 -1.05 20.45
C LEU A 6 15.45 -0.06 20.38
N THR A 7 15.08 0.57 21.48
CA THR A 7 13.97 1.52 21.54
C THR A 7 14.21 2.71 20.61
N ALA A 8 15.43 3.25 20.61
CA ALA A 8 15.80 4.37 19.73
C ALA A 8 15.71 3.99 18.25
N GLU A 9 16.23 2.83 17.86
CA GLU A 9 16.15 2.35 16.48
C GLU A 9 14.71 1.99 16.08
N PHE A 10 13.93 1.40 16.99
CA PHE A 10 12.52 1.10 16.74
C PHE A 10 11.73 2.38 16.48
N GLU A 11 11.80 3.40 17.35
CA GLU A 11 11.07 4.66 17.15
C GLU A 11 11.52 5.37 15.86
N ARG A 12 12.79 5.26 15.46
CA ARG A 12 13.28 5.81 14.19
C ARG A 12 12.62 5.14 12.97
N CYS A 13 12.40 3.83 12.98
CA CYS A 13 11.82 3.11 11.85
C CYS A 13 10.32 2.81 11.98
N LYS A 14 9.70 3.09 13.13
CA LYS A 14 8.30 2.74 13.46
C LYS A 14 7.30 3.27 12.45
N GLY A 15 7.45 4.52 11.99
CA GLY A 15 6.57 5.09 10.96
C GLY A 15 6.61 4.28 9.68
N ALA A 16 7.82 4.01 9.15
CA ALA A 16 8.01 3.20 7.96
C ALA A 16 7.52 1.75 8.15
N LEU A 17 7.73 1.16 9.33
CA LEU A 17 7.27 -0.19 9.65
C LEU A 17 5.73 -0.27 9.66
N LYS A 18 5.06 0.65 10.35
CA LYS A 18 3.59 0.73 10.39
C LYS A 18 3.00 0.97 9.00
N SER A 19 3.60 1.90 8.25
CA SER A 19 3.28 2.19 6.85
C SER A 19 3.43 0.94 5.97
N TYR A 20 4.48 0.16 6.15
CA TYR A 20 4.70 -1.08 5.42
C TYR A 20 3.59 -2.09 5.71
N ILE A 21 3.30 -2.31 6.99
CA ILE A 21 2.31 -3.29 7.42
C ILE A 21 0.93 -2.93 6.87
N VAL A 22 0.47 -1.67 7.01
CA VAL A 22 -0.87 -1.28 6.49
C VAL A 22 -0.98 -1.46 4.99
N ARG A 23 0.12 -1.29 4.24
CA ARG A 23 0.12 -1.48 2.78
C ARG A 23 0.04 -2.93 2.36
N ILE A 24 0.58 -3.85 3.14
CA ILE A 24 0.48 -5.28 2.84
C ILE A 24 -0.79 -5.90 3.39
N THR A 25 -1.35 -5.39 4.49
CA THR A 25 -2.57 -5.91 5.12
C THR A 25 -3.84 -5.27 4.58
N ALA A 26 -3.76 -4.04 4.08
CA ALA A 26 -4.92 -3.19 3.85
C ALA A 26 -5.81 -3.03 5.10
N ASN A 27 -5.20 -3.02 6.29
CA ASN A 27 -5.93 -2.91 7.55
C ASN A 27 -5.14 -2.11 8.59
N LYS A 28 -5.75 -1.03 9.11
CA LYS A 28 -5.14 -0.12 10.08
C LYS A 28 -4.88 -0.79 11.44
N GLN A 29 -5.85 -1.56 11.93
CA GLN A 29 -5.76 -2.20 13.24
C GLN A 29 -4.68 -3.29 13.24
N GLU A 30 -4.66 -4.14 12.21
CA GLU A 30 -3.58 -5.12 12.02
C GLU A 30 -2.20 -4.43 11.98
N ALA A 31 -2.10 -3.26 11.34
CA ALA A 31 -0.84 -2.51 11.31
C ALA A 31 -0.40 -2.02 12.70
N GLU A 32 -1.33 -1.61 13.55
CA GLU A 32 -1.05 -1.21 14.94
C GLU A 32 -0.62 -2.41 15.78
N ASP A 33 -1.40 -3.49 15.73
CA ASP A 33 -1.16 -4.70 16.52
C ASP A 33 0.17 -5.35 16.15
N ILE A 34 0.45 -5.50 14.85
CA ILE A 34 1.71 -6.09 14.36
C ILE A 34 2.89 -5.19 14.71
N THR A 35 2.75 -3.87 14.62
CA THR A 35 3.83 -2.93 15.00
C THR A 35 4.17 -3.07 16.49
N GLN A 36 3.15 -3.16 17.34
CA GLN A 36 3.33 -3.34 18.78
C GLN A 36 3.94 -4.71 19.10
N GLU A 37 3.40 -5.78 18.53
CA GLU A 37 3.91 -7.14 18.73
C GLU A 37 5.35 -7.29 18.23
N THR A 38 5.71 -6.59 17.15
CA THR A 38 7.10 -6.52 16.66
C THR A 38 8.03 -5.98 17.73
N TYR A 39 7.68 -4.87 18.38
CA TYR A 39 8.48 -4.31 19.46
C TYR A 39 8.60 -5.28 20.65
N ILE A 40 7.50 -5.92 21.04
CA ILE A 40 7.48 -6.88 22.15
C ILE A 40 8.41 -8.07 21.85
N ARG A 41 8.33 -8.64 20.64
CA ARG A 41 9.19 -9.75 20.23
C ARG A 41 10.65 -9.33 20.11
N ALA A 42 10.93 -8.15 19.57
CA ALA A 42 12.28 -7.61 19.48
C ALA A 42 12.87 -7.38 20.89
N HIS A 43 12.11 -6.79 21.81
CA HIS A 43 12.53 -6.57 23.19
C HIS A 43 12.87 -7.88 23.90
N LYS A 44 12.03 -8.92 23.76
CA LYS A 44 12.28 -10.25 24.33
C LYS A 44 13.53 -10.93 23.77
N ASN A 45 13.89 -10.64 22.51
CA ASN A 45 14.98 -11.30 21.80
C ASN A 45 16.20 -10.41 21.56
N VAL A 46 16.27 -9.22 22.18
CA VAL A 46 17.32 -8.23 21.92
C VAL A 46 18.73 -8.74 22.24
N ALA A 47 18.84 -9.63 23.23
CA ALA A 47 20.09 -10.29 23.59
C ALA A 47 20.59 -11.28 22.52
N ASN A 48 19.68 -11.80 21.70
CA ASN A 48 19.97 -12.78 20.63
C ASN A 48 20.29 -12.11 19.28
N PHE A 49 20.19 -10.78 19.18
CA PHE A 49 20.52 -10.06 17.96
C PHE A 49 22.02 -10.15 17.68
N LYS A 50 22.38 -10.85 16.59
CA LYS A 50 23.76 -11.17 16.21
C LYS A 50 24.51 -10.05 15.49
N GLY A 51 23.80 -9.05 14.96
CA GLY A 51 24.41 -7.97 14.18
C GLY A 51 24.75 -8.31 12.73
N ASP A 52 24.24 -9.44 12.21
CA ASP A 52 24.44 -9.86 10.80
C ASP A 52 23.67 -8.97 9.80
N SER A 53 22.69 -8.20 10.28
CA SER A 53 21.91 -7.22 9.54
C SER A 53 21.82 -5.91 10.33
N SER A 54 21.24 -4.85 9.73
CA SER A 54 20.84 -3.67 10.51
C SER A 54 19.69 -4.01 11.47
N VAL A 55 19.51 -3.21 12.53
CA VAL A 55 18.35 -3.33 13.44
C VAL A 55 17.04 -3.09 12.69
N LYS A 56 17.02 -2.14 11.73
CA LYS A 56 15.86 -1.90 10.86
C LYS A 56 15.49 -3.16 10.07
N THR A 57 16.44 -3.81 9.42
CA THR A 57 16.22 -5.05 8.66
C THR A 57 15.67 -6.15 9.57
N TRP A 58 16.24 -6.29 10.77
CA TRP A 58 15.78 -7.27 11.75
C TRP A 58 14.36 -7.00 12.27
N LEU A 59 14.01 -5.75 12.55
CA LEU A 59 12.65 -5.36 12.96
C LEU A 59 11.63 -5.62 11.84
N PHE A 60 11.99 -5.30 10.60
CA PHE A 60 11.15 -5.63 9.43
C PHE A 60 11.00 -7.14 9.24
N ALA A 61 12.04 -7.94 9.48
CA ALA A 61 11.95 -9.40 9.44
C ALA A 61 10.96 -9.95 10.50
N ILE A 62 11.00 -9.42 11.72
CA ILE A 62 10.05 -9.79 12.78
C ILE A 62 8.62 -9.44 12.37
N ALA A 63 8.37 -8.19 11.95
CA ALA A 63 7.04 -7.75 11.51
C ALA A 63 6.54 -8.54 10.31
N GLN A 64 7.43 -8.79 9.34
CA GLN A 64 7.16 -9.60 8.16
C GLN A 64 6.69 -10.99 8.54
N ASN A 65 7.35 -11.64 9.48
CA ASN A 65 6.98 -12.98 9.92
C ASN A 65 5.61 -12.99 10.60
N ILE A 66 5.32 -12.02 11.47
CA ILE A 66 4.01 -11.89 12.11
C ILE A 66 2.91 -11.69 11.04
N ALA A 67 3.13 -10.78 10.09
CA ALA A 67 2.16 -10.49 9.04
C ALA A 67 1.99 -11.66 8.06
N ARG A 68 3.10 -12.29 7.63
CA ARG A 68 3.12 -13.34 6.59
C ARG A 68 2.21 -14.51 6.95
N ASP A 69 2.26 -14.98 8.19
CA ASP A 69 1.49 -16.15 8.62
C ASP A 69 -0.02 -15.86 8.57
N HIS A 70 -0.42 -14.67 9.02
CA HIS A 70 -1.78 -14.19 8.87
C HIS A 70 -2.18 -14.08 7.39
N LEU A 71 -1.38 -13.38 6.59
CA LEU A 71 -1.67 -13.12 5.18
C LEU A 71 -1.73 -14.39 4.31
N ARG A 72 -0.97 -15.43 4.64
CA ARG A 72 -1.01 -16.73 3.93
C ARG A 72 -2.34 -17.45 4.07
N SER A 73 -3.05 -17.23 5.18
CA SER A 73 -4.38 -17.79 5.40
C SER A 73 -5.48 -17.04 4.66
N LEU A 74 -5.22 -15.81 4.23
CA LEU A 74 -6.19 -14.99 3.53
C LEU A 74 -6.19 -15.28 2.02
N LYS A 75 -7.38 -15.26 1.42
CA LYS A 75 -7.50 -15.28 -0.04
C LYS A 75 -6.96 -13.97 -0.63
N ARG A 76 -6.31 -14.08 -1.79
CA ARG A 76 -5.89 -12.90 -2.57
C ARG A 76 -7.12 -12.14 -3.04
N TRP A 77 -6.95 -10.84 -3.20
CA TRP A 77 -7.99 -10.02 -3.83
C TRP A 77 -7.97 -10.28 -5.34
N PRO A 78 -9.10 -10.14 -6.05
CA PRO A 78 -9.12 -10.15 -7.50
C PRO A 78 -8.45 -8.87 -8.01
N GLU A 79 -8.01 -8.88 -9.27
CA GLU A 79 -7.46 -7.69 -9.89
C GLU A 79 -8.52 -6.59 -9.85
N GLU A 80 -9.80 -6.95 -10.08
CA GLU A 80 -11.01 -6.12 -10.09
C GLU A 80 -11.38 -5.43 -8.77
N VAL A 81 -10.60 -5.56 -7.69
CA VAL A 81 -10.92 -5.02 -6.35
C VAL A 81 -11.50 -3.61 -6.38
N GLY A 82 -10.88 -2.70 -7.14
CA GLY A 82 -11.39 -1.32 -7.24
C GLY A 82 -12.85 -1.26 -7.68
N ASP A 83 -13.23 -1.98 -8.74
CA ASP A 83 -14.59 -1.94 -9.28
C ASP A 83 -15.59 -2.58 -8.31
N ILE A 84 -15.21 -3.69 -7.68
CA ILE A 84 -16.02 -4.38 -6.67
C ILE A 84 -16.29 -3.47 -5.46
N CYS A 85 -15.25 -2.85 -4.93
CA CYS A 85 -15.37 -1.96 -3.77
C CYS A 85 -16.15 -0.69 -4.10
N LYS A 86 -15.97 -0.12 -5.30
CA LYS A 86 -16.78 1.00 -5.78
C LYS A 86 -18.26 0.63 -5.84
N ASP A 87 -18.59 -0.51 -6.45
CA ASP A 87 -19.98 -0.95 -6.58
C ASP A 87 -20.64 -1.20 -5.21
N ALA A 88 -19.87 -1.69 -4.24
CA ALA A 88 -20.33 -1.81 -2.86
C ALA A 88 -20.53 -0.45 -2.20
N ALA A 89 -19.55 0.46 -2.31
CA ALA A 89 -19.63 1.81 -1.76
C ALA A 89 -20.85 2.57 -2.31
N MET A 90 -21.09 2.49 -3.62
CA MET A 90 -22.25 3.10 -4.30
C MET A 90 -23.61 2.66 -3.74
N LYS A 91 -23.67 1.51 -3.06
CA LYS A 91 -24.87 0.93 -2.45
C LYS A 91 -24.94 1.13 -0.94
N ASP A 92 -23.95 1.79 -0.35
CA ASP A 92 -23.84 2.02 1.10
C ASP A 92 -23.94 3.53 1.43
N PRO A 93 -25.13 4.02 1.78
CA PRO A 93 -25.33 5.42 2.14
C PRO A 93 -24.61 5.84 3.42
N ASP A 94 -24.35 4.90 4.34
CA ASP A 94 -23.68 5.20 5.61
C ASP A 94 -22.19 5.43 5.38
N PHE A 95 -21.55 4.59 4.56
CA PHE A 95 -20.17 4.80 4.09
C PHE A 95 -19.98 6.19 3.49
N PHE A 96 -20.83 6.61 2.54
CA PHE A 96 -20.71 7.95 1.96
C PHE A 96 -20.90 9.07 2.99
N ARG A 97 -21.85 8.93 3.92
CA ARG A 97 -22.11 9.94 4.95
C ARG A 97 -20.88 10.13 5.84
N GLU A 98 -20.25 9.03 6.23
CA GLU A 98 -19.03 9.04 7.04
C GLU A 98 -17.85 9.65 6.26
N ALA A 99 -17.61 9.21 5.02
CA ALA A 99 -16.56 9.77 4.17
C ALA A 99 -16.69 11.29 3.98
N MET A 100 -17.92 11.80 3.76
CA MET A 100 -18.16 13.24 3.64
C MET A 100 -17.98 13.98 4.97
N THR A 101 -18.32 13.35 6.09
CA THR A 101 -18.09 13.92 7.42
C THR A 101 -16.60 14.04 7.71
N ILE A 102 -15.81 12.99 7.42
CA ILE A 102 -14.35 12.99 7.54
C ILE A 102 -13.77 14.11 6.67
N HIS A 103 -14.19 14.17 5.40
CA HIS A 103 -13.74 15.22 4.48
C HIS A 103 -14.03 16.65 4.98
N ALA A 104 -15.20 16.89 5.58
CA ALA A 104 -15.59 18.20 6.06
C ALA A 104 -14.91 18.63 7.38
N THR A 105 -14.54 17.68 8.24
CA THR A 105 -14.15 17.96 9.63
C THR A 105 -12.69 17.70 9.95
N SER A 106 -12.02 16.84 9.17
CA SER A 106 -10.64 16.44 9.44
C SER A 106 -9.62 17.37 8.77
N ALA A 107 -8.53 17.65 9.49
CA ALA A 107 -7.35 18.28 8.91
C ALA A 107 -6.60 17.35 7.92
N GLN A 108 -6.83 16.03 8.01
CA GLN A 108 -6.21 14.98 7.19
C GLN A 108 -7.22 14.32 6.23
N ALA A 109 -8.08 15.11 5.61
CA ALA A 109 -9.00 14.63 4.57
C ALA A 109 -8.97 15.45 3.26
N LYS A 110 -7.89 16.21 3.03
CA LYS A 110 -7.61 16.92 1.79
C LYS A 110 -7.14 15.94 0.72
N PHE A 111 -8.10 15.42 -0.01
CA PHE A 111 -7.89 14.46 -1.08
C PHE A 111 -7.35 15.14 -2.34
N GLU A 112 -6.31 14.59 -2.96
CA GLU A 112 -5.95 14.85 -4.35
C GLU A 112 -5.80 13.52 -5.09
N ILE A 113 -5.71 13.57 -6.43
CA ILE A 113 -5.62 12.35 -7.24
C ILE A 113 -4.41 11.48 -6.85
N ARG A 114 -3.31 12.08 -6.37
CA ARG A 114 -2.10 11.36 -5.97
C ARG A 114 -2.32 10.47 -4.74
N GLU A 115 -3.14 10.91 -3.78
CA GLU A 115 -3.55 10.14 -2.61
C GLU A 115 -4.35 8.93 -3.05
N HIS A 116 -5.22 9.08 -4.05
CA HIS A 116 -5.90 7.94 -4.63
C HIS A 116 -4.97 6.98 -5.36
N ILE A 117 -3.95 7.46 -6.07
CA ILE A 117 -2.95 6.58 -6.70
C ILE A 117 -2.27 5.68 -5.65
N ALA A 118 -1.89 6.25 -4.49
CA ALA A 118 -1.26 5.49 -3.41
C ALA A 118 -2.23 4.48 -2.75
N PHE A 119 -3.48 4.89 -2.56
CA PHE A 119 -4.56 4.03 -2.05
C PHE A 119 -4.87 2.87 -3.01
N CYS A 120 -5.14 3.19 -4.28
CA CYS A 120 -5.42 2.23 -5.34
C CYS A 120 -4.28 1.23 -5.50
N PHE A 121 -3.02 1.68 -5.47
CA PHE A 121 -1.87 0.78 -5.50
C PHE A 121 -1.86 -0.19 -4.33
N THR A 122 -2.17 0.29 -3.12
CA THR A 122 -2.26 -0.55 -1.92
C THR A 122 -3.30 -1.66 -2.12
N CYS A 123 -4.51 -1.33 -2.57
CA CYS A 123 -5.57 -2.30 -2.84
C CYS A 123 -5.19 -3.28 -3.96
N VAL A 124 -4.75 -2.78 -5.12
CA VAL A 124 -4.40 -3.62 -6.28
C VAL A 124 -3.23 -4.56 -5.98
N SER A 125 -2.26 -4.13 -5.15
CA SER A 125 -1.12 -4.98 -4.78
C SER A 125 -1.53 -6.26 -4.04
N ARG A 126 -2.71 -6.30 -3.39
CA ARG A 126 -3.29 -7.48 -2.73
C ARG A 126 -3.74 -8.56 -3.73
N SER A 127 -3.78 -8.26 -5.02
CA SER A 127 -4.06 -9.24 -6.08
C SER A 127 -2.84 -10.07 -6.47
N LEU A 128 -1.64 -9.63 -6.09
CA LEU A 128 -0.41 -10.36 -6.35
C LEU A 128 -0.31 -11.62 -5.46
N PRO A 129 0.39 -12.67 -5.91
CA PRO A 129 1.02 -13.64 -5.01
C PRO A 129 1.74 -12.92 -3.87
N LEU A 130 1.56 -13.41 -2.64
CA LEU A 130 2.01 -12.74 -1.42
C LEU A 130 3.50 -12.37 -1.51
N GLU A 131 4.35 -13.31 -1.89
CA GLU A 131 5.79 -13.08 -1.99
C GLU A 131 6.17 -11.98 -3.01
N GLN A 132 5.41 -11.84 -4.10
CA GLN A 132 5.59 -10.74 -5.06
C GLN A 132 5.21 -9.39 -4.44
N GLN A 133 4.07 -9.34 -3.74
CA GLN A 133 3.62 -8.12 -3.04
C GLN A 133 4.66 -7.64 -2.04
N LEU A 134 5.14 -8.54 -1.18
CA LEU A 134 6.09 -8.24 -0.12
C LEU A 134 7.42 -7.73 -0.70
N ALA A 135 7.99 -8.45 -1.66
CA ALA A 135 9.25 -8.07 -2.30
C ALA A 135 9.14 -6.68 -2.96
N LEU A 136 8.04 -6.44 -3.69
CA LEU A 136 7.79 -5.18 -4.37
C LEU A 136 7.70 -4.00 -3.39
N MET A 137 6.93 -4.15 -2.30
CA MET A 137 6.81 -3.10 -1.29
C MET A 137 8.15 -2.81 -0.60
N LEU A 138 8.85 -3.85 -0.14
CA LEU A 138 10.14 -3.68 0.54
C LEU A 138 11.19 -3.01 -0.36
N LYS A 139 11.22 -3.37 -1.65
CA LYS A 139 12.18 -2.83 -2.60
C LYS A 139 11.82 -1.41 -3.04
N GLU A 140 10.61 -1.24 -3.58
CA GLU A 140 10.24 -0.05 -4.33
C GLU A 140 9.74 1.06 -3.42
N VAL A 141 9.18 0.75 -2.24
CA VAL A 141 8.64 1.77 -1.32
C VAL A 141 9.60 2.03 -0.16
N TYR A 142 10.22 0.98 0.40
CA TYR A 142 11.07 1.09 1.59
C TYR A 142 12.58 1.00 1.31
N ALA A 143 12.95 0.90 0.03
CA ALA A 143 14.32 0.99 -0.48
C ALA A 143 15.30 -0.05 0.08
N PHE A 144 14.82 -1.23 0.51
CA PHE A 144 15.71 -2.31 0.94
C PHE A 144 16.51 -2.88 -0.23
N THR A 145 17.73 -3.33 0.04
CA THR A 145 18.56 -4.07 -0.93
C THR A 145 18.02 -5.48 -1.13
N ALA A 146 18.37 -6.14 -2.25
CA ALA A 146 17.93 -7.52 -2.51
C ALA A 146 18.38 -8.49 -1.41
N LYS A 147 19.56 -8.26 -0.83
CA LYS A 147 20.09 -9.00 0.31
C LYS A 147 19.23 -8.80 1.56
N GLU A 148 18.95 -7.56 1.94
CA GLU A 148 18.11 -7.28 3.11
C GLU A 148 16.69 -7.83 2.96
N ILE A 149 16.13 -7.79 1.75
CA ILE A 149 14.83 -8.38 1.45
C ILE A 149 14.89 -9.91 1.59
N ALA A 150 15.97 -10.55 1.15
CA ALA A 150 16.17 -11.98 1.34
C ALA A 150 16.20 -12.35 2.82
N ASP A 151 16.88 -11.54 3.65
CA ASP A 151 16.88 -11.70 5.11
C ASP A 151 15.48 -11.50 5.71
N ILE A 152 14.75 -10.45 5.30
CA ILE A 152 13.41 -10.12 5.79
C ILE A 152 12.37 -11.19 5.43
N MET A 153 12.43 -11.71 4.20
CA MET A 153 11.48 -12.68 3.66
C MET A 153 11.87 -14.14 3.96
N GLU A 154 13.03 -14.36 4.57
CA GLU A 154 13.62 -15.69 4.84
C GLU A 154 13.75 -16.53 3.56
N THR A 155 14.37 -15.93 2.54
CA THR A 155 14.58 -16.54 1.22
C THR A 155 16.00 -16.22 0.72
N ASN A 156 16.26 -16.38 -0.58
CA ASN A 156 17.54 -16.01 -1.20
C ASN A 156 17.37 -14.87 -2.21
N GLU A 157 18.48 -14.17 -2.52
CA GLU A 157 18.47 -13.03 -3.45
C GLU A 157 17.97 -13.38 -4.86
N ALA A 158 18.15 -14.61 -5.32
CA ALA A 158 17.65 -15.02 -6.63
C ALA A 158 16.12 -15.06 -6.65
N MET A 159 15.49 -15.60 -5.59
CA MET A 159 14.04 -15.57 -5.43
C MET A 159 13.52 -14.14 -5.28
N VAL A 160 14.21 -13.27 -4.53
CA VAL A 160 13.84 -11.85 -4.44
C VAL A 160 13.83 -11.20 -5.83
N LYS A 161 14.89 -11.37 -6.63
CA LYS A 161 14.95 -10.83 -8.00
C LYS A 161 13.82 -11.37 -8.88
N TYR A 162 13.49 -12.66 -8.76
CA TYR A 162 12.37 -13.26 -9.46
C TYR A 162 11.02 -12.66 -9.05
N TYR A 163 10.76 -12.52 -7.74
CA TYR A 163 9.53 -11.92 -7.22
C TYR A 163 9.37 -10.46 -7.64
N LEU A 164 10.45 -9.69 -7.64
CA LEU A 164 10.45 -8.31 -8.11
C LEU A 164 10.12 -8.23 -9.61
N HIS A 165 10.80 -9.03 -10.43
CA HIS A 165 10.58 -9.03 -11.88
C HIS A 165 9.13 -9.43 -12.22
N THR A 166 8.65 -10.52 -11.66
CA THR A 166 7.30 -11.03 -11.95
C THR A 166 6.20 -10.17 -11.33
N GLY A 167 6.40 -9.67 -10.11
CA GLY A 167 5.44 -8.78 -9.44
C GLY A 167 5.30 -7.43 -10.15
N ARG A 168 6.42 -6.84 -10.58
CA ARG A 168 6.43 -5.59 -11.35
C ARG A 168 5.71 -5.75 -12.69
N GLY A 169 6.05 -6.79 -13.46
CA GLY A 169 5.40 -7.08 -14.74
C GLY A 169 3.88 -7.24 -14.58
N ARG A 170 3.44 -7.97 -13.55
CA ARG A 170 2.01 -8.14 -13.28
C ARG A 170 1.31 -6.83 -12.93
N MET A 171 1.89 -6.00 -12.07
CA MET A 171 1.28 -4.71 -11.73
C MET A 171 1.23 -3.75 -12.92
N ILE A 172 2.27 -3.76 -13.77
CA ILE A 172 2.26 -3.01 -15.04
C ILE A 172 1.07 -3.43 -15.89
N ASP A 173 0.88 -4.73 -16.10
CA ASP A 173 -0.22 -5.26 -16.92
C ASP A 173 -1.59 -4.92 -16.33
N VAL A 174 -1.78 -5.05 -15.01
CA VAL A 174 -3.03 -4.73 -14.34
C VAL A 174 -3.39 -3.27 -14.52
N PHE A 175 -2.45 -2.35 -14.28
CA PHE A 175 -2.71 -0.92 -14.44
C PHE A 175 -2.91 -0.51 -15.90
N ASP A 176 -2.16 -1.10 -16.83
CA ASP A 176 -2.29 -0.78 -18.26
C ASP A 176 -3.65 -1.17 -18.82
N LYS A 177 -4.20 -2.31 -18.41
CA LYS A 177 -5.50 -2.80 -18.90
C LYS A 177 -6.69 -2.10 -18.24
N ARG A 178 -6.49 -1.44 -17.09
CA ARG A 178 -7.61 -0.96 -16.26
C ARG A 178 -7.59 0.52 -15.91
N CYS A 179 -6.44 1.15 -15.74
CA CYS A 179 -6.37 2.51 -15.23
C CYS A 179 -6.62 3.55 -16.33
N ALA A 180 -7.75 4.24 -16.29
CA ALA A 180 -8.11 5.28 -17.28
C ALA A 180 -7.16 6.49 -17.27
N LEU A 181 -6.42 6.72 -16.17
CA LEU A 181 -5.38 7.76 -16.12
C LEU A 181 -4.15 7.44 -16.98
N ILE A 182 -3.95 6.17 -17.32
CA ILE A 182 -2.80 5.70 -18.10
C ILE A 182 -3.21 5.32 -19.51
N ASN A 183 -4.23 4.49 -19.60
CA ASN A 183 -4.76 4.00 -20.85
C ASN A 183 -6.16 4.57 -21.01
N LYS A 184 -6.39 5.34 -22.08
CA LYS A 184 -7.70 5.92 -22.40
C LYS A 184 -8.81 4.87 -22.55
N ASP A 185 -8.44 3.64 -22.86
CA ASP A 185 -9.34 2.50 -23.00
C ASP A 185 -9.47 1.69 -21.69
N GLY A 186 -8.84 2.16 -20.60
CA GLY A 186 -8.93 1.55 -19.28
C GLY A 186 -10.31 1.75 -18.64
N ALA A 187 -10.83 0.70 -18.00
CA ALA A 187 -12.19 0.68 -17.46
C ALA A 187 -12.40 1.45 -16.13
N CYS A 188 -11.34 1.73 -15.38
CA CYS A 188 -11.42 2.32 -14.03
C CYS A 188 -11.19 3.84 -14.08
N HIS A 189 -12.20 4.61 -13.66
CA HIS A 189 -12.21 6.08 -13.63
C HIS A 189 -12.20 6.68 -12.21
N GLN A 190 -11.93 5.87 -11.18
CA GLN A 190 -12.07 6.27 -9.78
C GLN A 190 -11.26 7.51 -9.40
N CYS A 191 -10.07 7.69 -9.98
CA CYS A 191 -9.25 8.88 -9.74
C CYS A 191 -10.00 10.18 -10.06
N THR A 192 -10.69 10.23 -11.21
CA THR A 192 -11.45 11.40 -11.63
C THR A 192 -12.79 11.51 -10.93
N GLU A 193 -13.43 10.37 -10.63
CA GLU A 193 -14.72 10.33 -9.92
C GLU A 193 -14.58 10.82 -8.48
N LEU A 194 -13.61 10.29 -7.73
CA LEU A 194 -13.34 10.72 -6.35
C LEU A 194 -12.88 12.18 -6.29
N ASN A 195 -12.09 12.64 -7.27
CA ASN A 195 -11.76 14.06 -7.36
C ASN A 195 -13.01 14.93 -7.57
N GLY A 196 -13.96 14.49 -8.40
CA GLY A 196 -15.23 15.20 -8.57
C GLY A 196 -16.08 15.24 -7.29
N ILE A 197 -16.02 14.19 -6.48
CA ILE A 197 -16.75 14.09 -5.20
C ILE A 197 -16.13 15.01 -4.13
N PHE A 198 -14.82 14.89 -3.91
CA PHE A 198 -14.14 15.59 -2.82
C PHE A 198 -13.62 16.98 -3.20
N ASN A 199 -13.43 17.25 -4.50
CA ASN A 199 -12.98 18.53 -5.01
C ASN A 199 -13.90 19.07 -6.13
N PRO A 200 -15.20 19.31 -5.88
CA PRO A 200 -16.18 19.64 -6.92
C PRO A 200 -15.91 20.99 -7.63
N LYS A 201 -15.05 21.84 -7.07
CA LYS A 201 -14.61 23.09 -7.70
C LYS A 201 -13.36 22.94 -8.58
N GLN A 202 -12.67 21.81 -8.51
CA GLN A 202 -11.52 21.50 -9.35
C GLN A 202 -11.98 20.75 -10.60
N ASN A 203 -11.36 21.06 -11.75
CA ASN A 203 -11.56 20.28 -12.96
C ASN A 203 -10.67 19.04 -12.94
N ALA A 204 -11.27 17.85 -12.81
CA ALA A 204 -10.51 16.60 -12.69
C ALA A 204 -9.59 16.31 -13.88
N GLN A 205 -9.98 16.70 -15.10
CA GLN A 205 -9.14 16.57 -16.29
C GLN A 205 -7.92 17.50 -16.21
N GLU A 206 -8.08 18.72 -15.70
CA GLU A 206 -6.96 19.65 -15.51
C GLU A 206 -6.00 19.18 -14.40
N GLU A 207 -6.53 18.69 -13.28
CA GLU A 207 -5.69 18.14 -12.19
C GLU A 207 -4.93 16.90 -12.64
N ALA A 208 -5.58 16.00 -13.40
CA ALA A 208 -4.92 14.83 -13.95
C ALA A 208 -3.71 15.20 -14.82
N VAL A 209 -3.81 16.25 -15.65
CA VAL A 209 -2.71 16.72 -16.50
C VAL A 209 -1.51 17.25 -15.69
N LYS A 210 -1.70 17.69 -14.44
CA LYS A 210 -0.57 18.12 -13.59
C LYS A 210 0.29 16.93 -13.13
N ILE A 211 -0.27 15.73 -13.09
CA ILE A 211 0.43 14.51 -12.66
C ILE A 211 1.43 14.11 -13.74
N GLN A 212 2.71 13.98 -13.36
CA GLN A 212 3.79 13.60 -14.29
C GLN A 212 3.46 12.28 -15.01
N MET A 213 2.91 11.32 -14.27
CA MET A 213 2.48 10.02 -14.78
C MET A 213 1.48 10.14 -15.93
N VAL A 214 0.47 11.03 -15.82
CA VAL A 214 -0.53 11.22 -16.87
C VAL A 214 0.08 11.90 -18.10
N ARG A 215 0.98 12.87 -17.89
CA ARG A 215 1.69 13.55 -19.00
C ARG A 215 2.55 12.58 -19.80
N ASP A 216 3.26 11.69 -19.12
CA ASP A 216 4.15 10.71 -19.76
C ASP A 216 3.42 9.50 -20.31
N ALA A 217 2.15 9.24 -19.93
CA ALA A 217 1.38 8.10 -20.46
C ALA A 217 1.24 8.15 -21.99
N LYS A 218 1.25 9.35 -22.57
CA LYS A 218 1.25 9.56 -24.03
C LYS A 218 2.49 8.98 -24.74
N LYS A 219 3.59 8.75 -24.02
CA LYS A 219 4.85 8.21 -24.54
C LYS A 219 4.90 6.66 -24.48
N GLN A 220 3.85 6.02 -23.97
CA GLN A 220 3.67 4.55 -23.90
C GLN A 220 4.76 3.74 -23.16
N ASP A 221 5.64 4.38 -22.40
CA ASP A 221 6.62 3.68 -21.56
C ASP A 221 5.97 3.21 -20.25
N LYS A 222 5.42 2.00 -20.28
CA LYS A 222 4.67 1.42 -19.13
C LYS A 222 5.57 1.23 -17.90
N ASP A 223 6.85 0.94 -18.09
CA ASP A 223 7.81 0.82 -17.00
C ASP A 223 8.04 2.16 -16.30
N HIS A 224 8.27 3.22 -17.07
CA HIS A 224 8.41 4.57 -16.51
C HIS A 224 7.13 5.03 -15.78
N LEU A 225 5.94 4.67 -16.29
CA LEU A 225 4.68 4.97 -15.61
C LEU A 225 4.53 4.21 -14.29
N PHE A 226 5.04 2.99 -14.22
CA PHE A 226 5.11 2.25 -12.98
C PHE A 226 6.09 2.90 -12.00
N ASP A 227 7.27 3.33 -12.45
CA ASP A 227 8.23 4.06 -11.62
C ASP A 227 7.66 5.35 -11.05
N LEU A 228 6.86 6.08 -11.84
CA LEU A 228 6.17 7.27 -11.34
C LEU A 228 5.13 6.95 -10.25
N ARG A 229 4.45 5.79 -10.31
CA ARG A 229 3.61 5.32 -9.19
C ARG A 229 4.45 5.00 -7.97
N MET A 230 5.63 4.41 -8.15
CA MET A 230 6.52 4.08 -7.03
C MET A 230 6.97 5.35 -6.33
N LYS A 231 7.26 6.42 -7.08
CA LYS A 231 7.52 7.75 -6.49
C LYS A 231 6.34 8.27 -5.69
N VAL A 232 5.11 8.15 -6.20
CA VAL A 232 3.91 8.55 -5.43
C VAL A 232 3.80 7.74 -4.13
N MET A 233 4.05 6.43 -4.18
CA MET A 233 4.03 5.55 -3.00
C MET A 233 5.11 5.90 -1.97
N GLN A 234 6.30 6.31 -2.43
CA GLN A 234 7.40 6.77 -1.58
C GLN A 234 7.12 8.13 -0.93
N GLU A 235 6.40 9.02 -1.62
CA GLU A 235 6.13 10.39 -1.17
C GLU A 235 4.89 10.50 -0.26
N ILE A 236 3.98 9.53 -0.30
CA ILE A 236 2.74 9.55 0.47
C ILE A 236 2.83 8.53 1.59
N ASP A 237 2.82 8.99 2.84
CA ASP A 237 2.67 8.10 3.99
C ASP A 237 1.19 7.93 4.38
N PRO A 238 0.66 6.70 4.49
CA PRO A 238 -0.77 6.45 4.75
C PRO A 238 -1.30 7.00 6.07
N PHE A 239 -0.43 7.33 7.04
CA PHE A 239 -0.83 7.81 8.37
C PHE A 239 -0.64 9.31 8.56
N THR A 240 0.14 9.95 7.69
CA THR A 240 0.51 11.36 7.86
C THR A 240 0.22 12.23 6.65
N SER A 241 -0.24 11.64 5.53
CA SER A 241 -0.68 12.40 4.36
C SER A 241 -1.82 13.37 4.70
N PRO A 242 -2.01 14.45 3.90
CA PRO A 242 -3.17 15.34 4.04
C PRO A 242 -4.52 14.66 3.83
N ALA A 243 -4.59 13.42 3.35
CA ALA A 243 -5.82 12.63 3.22
C ALA A 243 -5.81 11.34 4.05
N ALA A 244 -4.89 11.19 5.01
CA ALA A 244 -4.66 9.94 5.72
C ALA A 244 -5.92 9.35 6.35
N GLU A 245 -6.74 10.17 7.00
CA GLU A 245 -7.97 9.70 7.66
C GLU A 245 -8.98 9.18 6.63
N LEU A 246 -9.18 9.93 5.54
CA LEU A 246 -10.08 9.54 4.48
C LEU A 246 -9.58 8.26 3.77
N GLN A 247 -8.28 8.16 3.50
CA GLN A 247 -7.67 6.99 2.87
C GLN A 247 -7.81 5.74 3.74
N LEU A 248 -7.56 5.84 5.05
CA LEU A 248 -7.67 4.72 5.97
C LEU A 248 -9.13 4.26 6.12
N HIS A 249 -10.08 5.19 6.13
CA HIS A 249 -11.52 4.86 6.11
C HIS A 249 -11.91 4.08 4.85
N HIS A 250 -11.48 4.52 3.66
CA HIS A 250 -11.72 3.79 2.41
C HIS A 250 -11.05 2.42 2.42
N LEU A 251 -9.84 2.31 2.97
CA LEU A 251 -9.09 1.05 3.01
C LEU A 251 -9.75 0.02 3.92
N GLU A 252 -10.30 0.46 5.05
CA GLU A 252 -11.09 -0.38 5.94
C GLU A 252 -12.39 -0.86 5.28
N PHE A 253 -13.08 0.04 4.58
CA PHE A 253 -14.27 -0.33 3.79
C PHE A 253 -13.94 -1.38 2.73
N ASP A 254 -12.92 -1.12 1.89
CA ASP A 254 -12.47 -2.03 0.84
C ASP A 254 -12.10 -3.40 1.42
N ARG A 255 -11.39 -3.42 2.56
CA ARG A 255 -11.03 -4.66 3.24
C ARG A 255 -12.27 -5.47 3.64
N ASN A 256 -13.26 -4.83 4.25
CA ASN A 256 -14.50 -5.47 4.68
C ASN A 256 -15.33 -6.01 3.52
N VAL A 257 -15.39 -5.27 2.41
CA VAL A 257 -16.05 -5.73 1.17
C VAL A 257 -15.31 -6.95 0.63
N MET A 258 -13.98 -6.88 0.55
CA MET A 258 -13.20 -7.94 -0.05
C MET A 258 -13.19 -9.23 0.77
N GLU A 259 -13.16 -9.17 2.10
CA GLU A 259 -13.26 -10.35 2.95
C GLU A 259 -14.56 -11.12 2.71
N LYS A 260 -15.68 -10.42 2.55
CA LYS A 260 -16.97 -11.03 2.20
C LYS A 260 -16.94 -11.61 0.78
N HIS A 261 -16.50 -10.80 -0.19
CA HIS A 261 -16.48 -11.18 -1.60
C HIS A 261 -15.63 -12.43 -1.85
N VAL A 262 -14.41 -12.49 -1.29
CA VAL A 262 -13.54 -13.66 -1.49
C VAL A 262 -14.00 -14.88 -0.69
N ALA A 263 -14.71 -14.71 0.42
CA ALA A 263 -15.26 -15.84 1.16
C ALA A 263 -16.36 -16.56 0.37
N GLU A 264 -17.15 -15.81 -0.40
CA GLU A 264 -18.27 -16.30 -1.23
C GLU A 264 -17.84 -16.88 -2.59
N ALA A 265 -16.63 -16.57 -3.06
CA ALA A 265 -16.03 -17.04 -4.32
C ALA A 265 -15.20 -18.33 -4.17
#